data_AF-A0A142CU32-F1
#
_entry.id   AF-A0A142CU32-F1
#
_cell.length_a   1.000
_cell.length_b   1.000
_cell.length_c   1.000
_cell.angle_alpha   90.00
_cell.angle_beta   90.00
_cell.angle_gamma   90.00
#
_symmetry.space_group_name_H-M   'P 1'
#
loop_
_entity.id
_entity.type
_entity.pdbx_description
1 polymer ?
#
loop_
_entity_poly.entity_id
_entity_poly.type
_entity_poly.pdbx_seq_one_letter_code
_entity_poly.pdbx_strand_id
1 'polypeptide(L)'
;MERKDTARIVAEKIVEVWDELLNSEVVGIPHLVGRISSDGEVEMSLVFFDEPTYERIIEDGCVSFTFPLEVKDPKELFMSLLKFIREGTTPSILEPGEKIKEPLKENLMKRGFEVLWIAGDSYVDAWVSKNGIRYHLSFERTGKDEYTLMRKEKVQ
;
A
#
# COMPACT_ATOMS: atom_id res chain seq x y z
N MET A 1 0.24 -34.03 8.10
CA MET A 1 0.93 -32.95 7.39
C MET A 1 0.56 -31.67 8.12
N GLU A 2 1.42 -31.22 9.02
CA GLU A 2 1.17 -30.00 9.79
C GLU A 2 1.11 -28.82 8.82
N ARG A 3 -0.01 -28.09 8.78
CA ARG A 3 -0.01 -26.76 8.16
C ARG A 3 0.98 -25.94 8.97
N LYS A 4 2.17 -25.69 8.43
CA LYS A 4 3.04 -24.64 8.95
C LYS A 4 2.20 -23.37 9.02
N ASP A 5 2.21 -22.72 10.17
CA ASP A 5 1.48 -21.47 10.37
C ASP A 5 2.10 -20.39 9.49
N THR A 6 1.60 -20.24 8.26
CA THR A 6 2.09 -19.30 7.25
C THR A 6 2.21 -17.89 7.81
N ALA A 7 1.30 -17.49 8.70
CA ALA A 7 1.35 -16.19 9.36
C ALA A 7 2.61 -16.04 10.24
N ARG A 8 2.99 -17.09 10.97
CA ARG A 8 4.23 -17.10 11.76
C ARG A 8 5.47 -16.97 10.87
N ILE A 9 5.52 -17.71 9.76
CA ILE A 9 6.67 -17.67 8.84
C ILE A 9 6.79 -16.29 8.17
N VAL A 10 5.67 -15.71 7.74
CA VAL A 10 5.63 -14.35 7.18
C VAL A 10 6.11 -13.33 8.22
N ALA A 11 5.72 -13.46 9.49
CA ALA A 11 6.19 -12.58 10.55
C ALA A 11 7.70 -12.71 10.79
N GLU A 12 8.23 -13.95 10.83
CA GLU A 12 9.67 -14.22 10.95
C GLU A 12 10.46 -13.61 9.79
N LYS A 13 9.99 -13.79 8.55
CA LYS A 13 10.61 -13.22 7.35
C LYS A 13 10.58 -11.69 7.34
N ILE A 14 9.51 -11.08 7.84
CA ILE A 14 9.44 -9.62 7.96
C ILE A 14 10.48 -9.09 8.95
N VAL A 15 10.72 -9.77 10.07
CA VAL A 15 11.77 -9.35 11.01
C VAL A 15 13.15 -9.42 10.35
N GLU A 16 13.46 -10.50 9.64
CA GLU A 16 14.71 -10.65 8.89
C GLU A 16 14.92 -9.51 7.88
N VAL A 17 13.90 -9.23 7.06
CA VAL A 17 13.96 -8.15 6.05
C VAL A 17 14.01 -6.77 6.70
N TRP A 18 13.34 -6.59 7.85
CA TRP A 18 13.39 -5.33 8.58
C TRP A 18 14.79 -5.02 9.10
N ASP A 19 15.48 -6.03 9.64
CA ASP A 19 16.88 -5.89 10.04
C ASP A 19 17.78 -5.60 8.84
N GLU A 20 17.56 -6.26 7.70
CA GLU A 20 18.29 -5.97 6.45
C GLU A 20 18.08 -4.51 5.99
N LEU A 21 16.84 -4.02 6.02
CA LEU A 21 16.48 -2.66 5.64
C LEU A 21 17.19 -1.62 6.52
N LEU A 22 17.23 -1.83 7.83
CA LEU A 22 17.87 -0.90 8.78
C LEU A 22 19.39 -0.81 8.60
N ASN A 23 20.01 -1.84 8.02
CA ASN A 23 21.47 -1.91 7.82
C ASN A 23 21.90 -1.64 6.36
N SER A 24 20.96 -1.33 5.47
CA SER A 24 21.23 -1.09 4.05
C SER A 24 21.41 0.39 3.74
N GLU A 25 22.36 0.73 2.86
CA GLU A 25 22.38 2.05 2.23
C GLU A 25 21.24 2.14 1.21
N VAL A 26 20.19 2.88 1.55
CA VAL A 26 18.95 2.94 0.76
C VAL A 26 19.18 3.78 -0.50
N VAL A 27 19.21 3.12 -1.66
CA VAL A 27 19.14 3.75 -2.98
C VAL A 27 17.87 3.26 -3.67
N GLY A 28 16.84 4.12 -3.72
CA GLY A 28 15.51 3.80 -4.26
C GLY A 28 14.47 3.51 -3.19
N ILE A 29 13.30 3.03 -3.61
CA ILE A 29 12.17 2.68 -2.75
C ILE A 29 12.30 1.19 -2.37
N PRO A 30 12.37 0.85 -1.08
CA PRO A 30 12.43 -0.54 -0.63
C PRO A 30 11.10 -1.26 -0.89
N HIS A 31 11.17 -2.52 -1.33
CA HIS A 31 10.04 -3.39 -1.66
C HIS A 31 10.28 -4.79 -1.09
N LEU A 32 9.21 -5.40 -0.59
CA LEU A 32 9.14 -6.84 -0.39
C LEU A 32 8.69 -7.49 -1.70
N VAL A 33 9.53 -8.36 -2.23
CA VAL A 33 9.16 -9.29 -3.30
C VAL A 33 9.09 -10.68 -2.69
N GLY A 34 8.02 -11.42 -2.95
CA GLY A 34 7.87 -12.73 -2.36
C GLY A 34 6.84 -13.61 -3.01
N ARG A 35 6.80 -14.85 -2.53
CA ARG A 35 5.91 -15.91 -2.98
C ARG A 35 5.43 -16.71 -1.77
N ILE A 36 4.13 -16.97 -1.71
CA ILE A 36 3.52 -17.86 -0.71
C ILE A 36 2.79 -18.98 -1.44
N SER A 37 3.21 -20.21 -1.21
CA SER A 37 2.56 -21.39 -1.77
C SER A 37 1.49 -21.95 -0.82
N SER A 38 0.54 -22.70 -1.38
CA SER A 38 -0.58 -23.31 -0.65
C SER A 38 -0.16 -24.42 0.34
N ASP A 39 1.04 -24.98 0.18
CA ASP A 39 1.66 -25.92 1.12
C ASP A 39 2.38 -25.22 2.30
N GLY A 40 2.44 -23.88 2.27
CA GLY A 40 2.94 -23.04 3.35
C GLY A 40 4.42 -22.67 3.24
N GLU A 41 5.05 -22.86 2.09
CA GLU A 41 6.34 -22.25 1.80
C GLU A 41 6.19 -20.74 1.58
N VAL A 42 7.15 -19.99 2.11
CA VAL A 42 7.18 -18.52 2.05
C VAL A 42 8.58 -18.11 1.66
N GLU A 43 8.68 -17.47 0.51
CA GLU A 43 9.89 -16.81 0.02
C GLU A 43 9.66 -15.29 0.07
N MET A 44 10.64 -14.55 0.58
CA MET A 44 10.55 -13.10 0.68
C MET A 44 11.96 -12.50 0.63
N SER A 45 12.10 -11.38 -0.06
CA SER A 45 13.37 -10.66 -0.22
C SER A 45 13.14 -9.16 -0.31
N LEU A 46 14.14 -8.40 0.14
CA LEU A 46 14.19 -6.96 -0.02
C LEU A 46 14.76 -6.59 -1.39
N VAL A 47 14.05 -5.74 -2.14
CA VAL A 47 14.49 -5.22 -3.44
C VAL A 47 14.23 -3.72 -3.48
N PHE A 48 15.03 -2.96 -4.25
CA PHE A 48 14.86 -1.52 -4.39
C PHE A 48 14.43 -1.18 -5.82
N PHE A 49 13.38 -0.38 -5.97
CA PHE A 49 12.90 0.13 -7.26
C PHE A 49 12.88 1.65 -7.28
N ASP A 50 12.87 2.22 -8.48
CA ASP A 50 12.79 3.67 -8.66
C ASP A 50 11.38 4.23 -8.36
N GLU A 51 10.35 3.40 -8.52
CA GLU A 51 8.94 3.77 -8.36
C GLU A 51 8.18 2.78 -7.46
N PRO A 52 7.17 3.25 -6.70
CA PRO A 52 6.37 2.37 -5.84
C PRO A 52 5.52 1.42 -6.70
N THR A 53 5.76 0.13 -6.55
CA THR A 53 5.13 -0.92 -7.37
C THR A 53 4.38 -1.89 -6.49
N TYR A 54 3.09 -2.07 -6.77
CA TYR A 54 2.27 -3.12 -6.15
C TYR A 54 1.89 -4.13 -7.22
N GLU A 55 2.27 -5.38 -7.00
CA GLU A 55 1.90 -6.48 -7.88
C GLU A 55 1.43 -7.66 -7.03
N ARG A 56 0.37 -8.33 -7.49
CA ARG A 56 -0.12 -9.55 -6.86
C ARG A 56 -0.67 -10.48 -7.93
N ILE A 57 -0.05 -11.64 -8.03
CA ILE A 57 -0.40 -12.68 -9.00
C ILE A 57 -0.80 -13.94 -8.21
N ILE A 58 -1.94 -14.53 -8.55
CA ILE A 58 -2.37 -15.82 -7.99
C ILE A 58 -2.38 -16.86 -9.11
N GLU A 59 -1.46 -17.81 -9.05
CA GLU A 59 -1.32 -18.87 -10.04
C GLU A 59 -0.94 -20.18 -9.35
N ASP A 60 -1.54 -21.29 -9.79
CA ASP A 60 -1.22 -22.66 -9.34
C ASP A 60 -1.11 -22.82 -7.80
N GLY A 61 -2.05 -22.21 -7.07
CA GLY A 61 -2.07 -22.27 -5.62
C GLY A 61 -0.93 -21.51 -4.93
N CYS A 62 -0.29 -20.58 -5.64
CA CYS A 62 0.72 -19.66 -5.11
C CYS A 62 0.24 -18.21 -5.25
N VAL A 63 0.64 -17.37 -4.31
CA VAL A 63 0.52 -15.91 -4.40
C VAL A 63 1.92 -15.32 -4.51
N SER A 64 2.23 -14.74 -5.67
CA SER A 64 3.43 -13.93 -5.88
C SER A 64 3.09 -12.46 -5.67
N PHE A 65 3.98 -11.70 -5.06
CA PHE A 65 3.71 -10.31 -4.72
C PHE A 65 4.95 -9.42 -4.78
N THR A 66 4.69 -8.15 -5.08
CA THR A 66 5.61 -7.02 -4.96
C THR A 66 4.90 -5.95 -4.11
N PHE A 67 5.54 -5.49 -3.04
CA PHE A 67 4.92 -4.61 -2.06
C PHE A 67 5.92 -3.56 -1.53
N PRO A 68 5.72 -2.26 -1.76
CA PRO A 68 6.63 -1.22 -1.27
C PRO A 68 6.53 -1.08 0.25
N LEU A 69 7.69 -0.83 0.85
CA LEU A 69 7.87 -0.61 2.28
C LEU A 69 7.66 0.88 2.59
N GLU A 70 6.40 1.27 2.78
CA GLU A 70 6.02 2.66 3.14
C GLU A 70 5.81 2.87 4.65
N VAL A 71 5.88 1.80 5.44
CA VAL A 71 5.49 1.77 6.86
C VAL A 71 6.68 1.98 7.79
N LYS A 72 6.40 2.51 9.00
CA LYS A 72 7.44 2.91 9.97
C LYS A 72 7.81 1.82 10.97
N ASP A 73 7.06 0.72 11.03
CA ASP A 73 7.32 -0.39 11.95
C ASP A 73 6.95 -1.76 11.34
N PRO A 74 7.60 -2.84 11.80
CA PRO A 74 7.44 -4.18 11.21
C PRO A 74 6.07 -4.81 11.49
N LYS A 75 5.34 -4.37 12.52
CA LYS A 75 4.01 -4.89 12.82
C LYS A 75 2.98 -4.30 11.85
N GLU A 76 3.07 -3.01 11.56
CA GLU A 76 2.26 -2.37 10.50
C GLU A 76 2.55 -2.97 9.13
N LEU A 77 3.82 -3.32 8.86
CA LEU A 77 4.21 -4.03 7.65
C LEU A 77 3.52 -5.39 7.52
N PHE A 78 3.61 -6.20 8.57
CA PHE A 78 2.97 -7.51 8.62
C PHE A 78 1.47 -7.44 8.36
N MET A 79 0.78 -6.52 9.03
CA MET A 79 -0.67 -6.36 8.87
C MET A 79 -1.02 -5.90 7.45
N SER A 80 -0.29 -4.93 6.90
CA SER A 80 -0.50 -4.40 5.56
C SER A 80 -0.23 -5.45 4.48
N LEU A 81 0.86 -6.20 4.61
CA LEU A 81 1.24 -7.26 3.67
C LEU A 81 0.23 -8.41 3.71
N LEU A 82 -0.17 -8.88 4.90
CA LEU A 82 -1.17 -9.93 5.02
C LEU A 82 -2.49 -9.52 4.37
N LYS A 83 -2.90 -8.27 4.59
CA LYS A 83 -4.11 -7.74 3.97
C LYS A 83 -3.98 -7.73 2.44
N PHE A 84 -2.87 -7.22 1.92
CA PHE A 84 -2.58 -7.22 0.48
C PHE A 84 -2.60 -8.63 -0.12
N ILE A 85 -1.92 -9.59 0.50
CA ILE A 85 -1.85 -10.97 0.03
C ILE A 85 -3.23 -11.64 0.02
N ARG A 86 -4.03 -11.45 1.07
CA ARG A 86 -5.33 -12.12 1.22
C ARG A 86 -6.44 -11.49 0.39
N GLU A 87 -6.52 -10.17 0.42
CA GLU A 87 -7.66 -9.42 -0.11
C GLU A 87 -7.33 -8.74 -1.44
N GLY A 88 -6.07 -8.72 -1.87
CA GLY A 88 -5.64 -7.93 -3.02
C GLY A 88 -5.76 -6.42 -2.81
N THR A 89 -6.05 -5.98 -1.58
CA THR A 89 -6.12 -4.57 -1.24
C THR A 89 -4.70 -4.04 -1.10
N THR A 90 -4.28 -3.22 -2.05
CA THR A 90 -3.14 -2.33 -1.83
C THR A 90 -3.46 -1.43 -0.63
N PRO A 91 -2.47 -0.97 0.15
CA PRO A 91 -2.58 0.11 1.13
C PRO A 91 -2.98 1.40 0.42
N SER A 92 -4.21 1.46 -0.09
CA SER A 92 -4.81 2.44 -0.99
C SER A 92 -3.82 3.47 -1.52
N ILE A 93 -3.12 3.11 -2.59
CA ILE A 93 -2.66 4.13 -3.49
C ILE A 93 -3.93 4.65 -4.16
N LEU A 94 -4.27 5.91 -3.92
CA LEU A 94 -5.30 6.55 -4.74
C LEU A 94 -4.74 6.68 -6.15
N GLU A 95 -5.42 6.09 -7.12
CA GLU A 95 -5.08 6.18 -8.53
C GLU A 95 -6.14 6.98 -9.30
N PRO A 96 -5.76 7.73 -10.35
CA PRO A 96 -6.73 8.39 -11.22
C PRO A 96 -7.78 7.40 -11.75
N GLY A 97 -9.05 7.80 -11.70
CA GLY A 97 -10.23 6.99 -12.01
C GLY A 97 -10.90 6.36 -10.78
N GLU A 98 -10.24 6.34 -9.62
CA GLU A 98 -10.85 5.80 -8.41
C GLU A 98 -12.04 6.64 -7.92
N LYS A 99 -13.10 5.96 -7.48
CA LYS A 99 -14.30 6.56 -6.92
C LYS A 99 -14.29 6.53 -5.39
N ILE A 100 -14.61 7.66 -4.78
CA ILE A 100 -14.67 7.84 -3.33
C ILE A 100 -16.03 8.43 -2.97
N LYS A 101 -16.74 7.76 -2.06
CA LYS A 101 -18.03 8.25 -1.56
C LYS A 101 -17.84 9.43 -0.61
N GLU A 102 -18.89 10.24 -0.50
CA GLU A 102 -18.98 11.21 0.59
C GLU A 102 -19.03 10.52 1.98
N PRO A 103 -18.49 11.18 3.02
CA PRO A 103 -17.75 12.45 2.95
C PRO A 103 -16.26 12.21 2.64
N LEU A 104 -15.71 13.02 1.72
CA LEU A 104 -14.39 12.78 1.09
C LEU A 104 -13.26 12.72 2.11
N LYS A 105 -13.24 13.65 3.06
CA LYS A 105 -12.22 13.77 4.11
C LYS A 105 -12.09 12.48 4.91
N GLU A 106 -13.20 11.96 5.43
CA GLU A 106 -13.23 10.77 6.27
C GLU A 106 -12.81 9.53 5.49
N ASN A 107 -13.19 9.44 4.21
CA ASN A 107 -12.80 8.31 3.36
C ASN A 107 -11.30 8.36 2.99
N LEU A 108 -10.72 9.55 2.79
CA LEU A 108 -9.27 9.72 2.64
C LEU A 108 -8.54 9.35 3.94
N MET A 109 -9.05 9.75 5.10
CA MET A 109 -8.46 9.39 6.40
C MET A 109 -8.51 7.88 6.67
N LYS A 110 -9.62 7.20 6.34
CA LYS A 110 -9.73 5.72 6.42
C LYS A 110 -8.73 5.00 5.52
N ARG A 111 -8.27 5.67 4.46
CA ARG A 111 -7.27 5.21 3.50
C ARG A 111 -5.82 5.55 3.93
N GLY A 112 -5.66 6.08 5.15
CA GLY A 112 -4.36 6.37 5.76
C GLY A 112 -3.78 7.73 5.36
N PHE A 113 -4.57 8.62 4.76
CA PHE A 113 -4.14 9.98 4.48
C PHE A 113 -4.42 10.92 5.66
N GLU A 114 -3.44 11.73 6.01
CA GLU A 114 -3.63 12.96 6.77
C GLU A 114 -4.14 14.04 5.80
N VAL A 115 -5.34 14.56 6.04
CA VAL A 115 -5.93 15.60 5.18
C VAL A 115 -5.54 16.98 5.72
N LEU A 116 -4.70 17.68 4.96
CA LEU A 116 -4.21 19.02 5.31
C LEU A 116 -5.23 20.09 4.93
N TRP A 117 -5.82 19.97 3.74
CA TRP A 117 -6.78 20.94 3.22
C TRP A 117 -7.63 20.32 2.11
N ILE A 118 -8.89 20.76 2.01
CA ILE A 118 -9.81 20.43 0.91
C ILE A 118 -10.56 21.71 0.54
N ALA A 119 -10.67 22.01 -0.75
CA ALA A 119 -11.59 23.05 -1.24
C ALA A 119 -12.15 22.74 -2.62
N GLY A 120 -13.24 23.43 -2.96
CA GLY A 120 -14.02 23.23 -4.17
C GLY A 120 -15.35 22.52 -3.90
N ASP A 121 -16.14 22.34 -4.96
CA ASP A 121 -17.46 21.67 -4.90
C ASP A 121 -17.61 20.67 -6.05
N SER A 122 -17.71 21.16 -7.30
CA SER A 122 -17.77 20.29 -8.48
C SER A 122 -16.41 19.72 -8.87
N TYR A 123 -15.36 20.53 -8.79
CA TYR A 123 -13.97 20.09 -8.80
C TYR A 123 -13.41 20.35 -7.42
N VAL A 124 -12.84 19.32 -6.80
CA VAL A 124 -12.37 19.37 -5.42
C VAL A 124 -10.87 19.08 -5.41
N ASP A 125 -10.09 20.03 -4.90
CA ASP A 125 -8.67 19.85 -4.66
C ASP A 125 -8.43 19.50 -3.19
N ALA A 126 -7.64 18.46 -2.96
CA ALA A 126 -7.26 18.00 -1.64
C ALA A 126 -5.73 17.93 -1.53
N TRP A 127 -5.20 18.59 -0.50
CA TRP A 127 -3.81 18.44 -0.09
C TRP A 127 -3.77 17.45 1.07
N VAL A 128 -3.01 16.37 0.87
CA VAL A 128 -2.93 15.27 1.81
C VAL A 128 -1.49 14.85 2.04
N SER A 129 -1.23 14.20 3.17
CA SER A 129 0.05 13.58 3.51
C SER A 129 -0.19 12.10 3.81
N LYS A 130 0.69 11.22 3.36
CA LYS A 130 0.69 9.81 3.74
C LYS A 130 2.12 9.35 3.90
N ASN A 131 2.44 8.79 5.06
CA ASN A 131 3.79 8.32 5.40
C ASN A 131 4.89 9.39 5.22
N GLY A 132 4.54 10.67 5.44
CA GLY A 132 5.47 11.79 5.29
C GLY A 132 5.62 12.31 3.85
N ILE A 133 4.98 11.67 2.87
CA ILE A 133 4.92 12.16 1.49
C ILE A 133 3.64 12.97 1.30
N ARG A 134 3.77 14.18 0.75
CA ARG A 134 2.63 15.04 0.43
C ARG A 134 2.14 14.84 -1.00
N TYR A 135 0.83 14.91 -1.16
CA TYR A 135 0.14 14.79 -2.44
C TYR A 135 -0.87 15.91 -2.62
N HIS A 136 -1.01 16.35 -3.86
CA HIS A 136 -2.12 17.13 -4.36
C HIS A 136 -3.03 16.20 -5.17
N LEU A 137 -4.30 16.11 -4.77
CA LEU A 137 -5.31 15.26 -5.37
C LEU A 137 -6.43 16.13 -5.93
N SER A 138 -6.72 16.01 -7.21
CA SER A 138 -7.84 16.71 -7.85
C SER A 138 -8.95 15.73 -8.17
N PHE A 139 -10.15 16.00 -7.68
CA PHE A 139 -11.34 15.19 -7.85
C PHE A 139 -12.41 15.92 -8.67
N GLU A 140 -13.25 15.15 -9.35
CA GLU A 140 -14.49 15.62 -9.96
C GLU A 140 -15.69 14.97 -9.27
N ARG A 141 -16.71 15.76 -8.95
CA ARG A 141 -17.95 15.25 -8.36
C ARG A 141 -18.83 14.64 -9.46
N THR A 142 -18.74 13.32 -9.61
CA THR A 142 -19.42 12.56 -10.68
C THR A 142 -20.82 12.08 -10.29
N GLY A 143 -21.27 12.36 -9.07
CA GLY A 143 -22.60 12.01 -8.58
C GLY A 143 -22.97 12.78 -7.32
N LYS A 144 -24.18 12.54 -6.80
CA LYS A 144 -24.67 13.27 -5.61
C LYS A 144 -23.76 13.08 -4.39
N ASP A 145 -23.18 11.90 -4.23
CA ASP A 145 -22.39 11.52 -3.05
C ASP A 145 -21.07 10.82 -3.45
N GLU A 146 -20.51 11.13 -4.63
CA GLU A 146 -19.34 10.46 -5.17
C GLU A 146 -18.37 11.44 -5.86
N TYR A 147 -17.08 11.25 -5.58
CA TYR A 147 -15.95 11.92 -6.21
C TYR A 147 -15.11 10.92 -6.99
N THR A 148 -14.70 11.27 -8.20
CA THR A 148 -13.73 10.51 -8.97
C THR A 148 -12.38 11.23 -8.92
N LEU A 149 -11.31 10.53 -8.55
CA LEU A 149 -9.96 11.10 -8.58
C LEU A 149 -9.56 11.30 -10.04
N MET A 150 -9.27 12.53 -10.43
CA MET A 150 -8.86 12.87 -11.80
C MET A 150 -7.34 12.93 -11.91
N ARG A 151 -6.67 13.42 -10.86
CA ARG A 151 -5.22 13.61 -10.86
C ARG A 151 -4.65 13.44 -9.47
N LYS A 152 -3.47 12.85 -9.38
CA LYS A 152 -2.65 12.78 -8.19
C LYS A 152 -1.24 13.24 -8.53
N GLU A 153 -0.71 14.15 -7.73
CA GLU A 153 0.63 14.69 -7.89
C GLU A 153 1.37 14.60 -6.56
N LYS A 154 2.61 14.13 -6.58
CA LYS A 154 3.50 14.17 -5.40
C LYS A 154 4.05 15.59 -5.25
N VAL A 155 3.98 16.16 -4.05
CA VAL A 155 4.36 17.55 -3.78
C VAL A 155 5.28 17.63 -2.56
N GLN A 156 6.55 17.25 -2.75
CA GLN A 156 7.64 17.25 -1.74
C GLN A 156 7.30 16.56 -0.40
#